data_AF-A0AAU5X9N1-F1
#
_entry.id   AF-A0AAU5X9N1-F1
#
_cell.length_a   1.000
_cell.length_b   1.000
_cell.length_c   1.000
_cell.angle_alpha   90.00
_cell.angle_beta   90.00
_cell.angle_gamma   90.00
#
_symmetry.space_group_name_H-M   'P 1'
#
loop_
_entity.id
_entity.type
_entity.pdbx_description
1 polymer ?
#
loop_
_entity_poly.entity_id
_entity_poly.type
_entity_poly.pdbx_seq_one_letter_code
_entity_poly.pdbx_strand_id
1 'polypeptide(L)'
;MGRHKQPEIRDRILDACVDHALAHGLPDRLEPLAAASGTSTRMLIYHFGTRDALLRETLGRARRRQRDFFGELVSPRPDEPYLSTLRRAWRVMTGPAGRPYLTMFGRLREDAEQQLWPGFRREATTDWLRPLEDGMRSIGRPELATLVLAVVRGLIMDLEATGDATRADQAFDDFLAALALVTTRGTPVVPAESAADVC
;
A
#
# COMPACT_ATOMS: atom_id res chain seq x y z
N MET A 1 -0.81 -15.96 -39.65
CA MET A 1 -1.96 -15.30 -38.98
C MET A 1 -1.62 -15.10 -37.51
N GLY A 2 -1.14 -13.90 -37.14
CA GLY A 2 -0.82 -13.57 -35.75
C GLY A 2 -2.09 -13.28 -34.99
N ARG A 3 -2.60 -14.25 -34.23
CA ARG A 3 -3.77 -14.06 -33.36
C ARG A 3 -3.36 -13.04 -32.30
N HIS A 4 -3.95 -11.83 -32.37
CA HIS A 4 -3.67 -10.72 -31.45
C HIS A 4 -3.73 -11.20 -30.00
N LYS A 5 -2.76 -10.79 -29.16
CA LYS A 5 -2.82 -10.95 -27.71
C LYS A 5 -4.17 -10.41 -27.26
N GLN A 6 -5.09 -11.28 -26.85
CA GLN A 6 -6.38 -10.87 -26.32
C GLN A 6 -6.13 -10.26 -24.94
N PRO A 7 -6.19 -8.92 -24.79
CA PRO A 7 -5.76 -8.24 -23.57
C PRO A 7 -6.59 -8.72 -22.37
N GLU A 8 -7.89 -8.94 -22.60
CA GLU A 8 -8.85 -9.44 -21.62
C GLU A 8 -8.51 -10.83 -21.07
N ILE A 9 -8.01 -11.74 -21.92
CA ILE A 9 -7.55 -13.07 -21.46
C ILE A 9 -6.30 -12.91 -20.61
N ARG A 10 -5.34 -12.11 -21.08
CA ARG A 10 -4.09 -11.89 -20.37
C ARG A 10 -4.32 -11.27 -19.00
N ASP A 11 -5.21 -10.28 -18.91
CA ASP A 11 -5.53 -9.62 -17.64
C ASP A 11 -6.24 -10.56 -16.68
N ARG A 12 -7.20 -11.38 -17.16
CA ARG A 12 -7.85 -12.40 -16.33
C ARG A 12 -6.85 -13.42 -15.76
N ILE A 13 -5.89 -13.85 -16.58
CA ILE A 13 -4.84 -14.76 -16.13
C ILE A 13 -3.98 -14.09 -15.06
N LEU A 14 -3.56 -12.84 -15.30
CA LEU A 14 -2.76 -12.09 -14.34
C LEU A 14 -3.52 -11.88 -13.03
N ASP A 15 -4.82 -11.60 -13.09
CA ASP A 15 -5.67 -11.43 -11.92
C ASP A 15 -5.73 -12.72 -11.08
N ALA A 16 -5.91 -13.87 -11.71
CA ALA A 16 -5.87 -15.16 -11.02
C ALA A 16 -4.50 -15.47 -10.42
N CYS A 17 -3.41 -15.09 -11.10
CA CYS A 17 -2.05 -15.22 -10.56
C CYS A 17 -1.86 -14.33 -9.32
N VAL A 18 -2.39 -13.11 -9.32
CA VAL A 18 -2.36 -12.20 -8.17
C VAL A 18 -3.16 -12.77 -7.00
N ASP A 19 -4.37 -13.28 -7.25
CA ASP A 19 -5.21 -13.86 -6.20
C ASP A 19 -4.52 -15.07 -5.55
N HIS A 20 -3.90 -15.93 -6.35
CA HIS A 20 -3.08 -17.04 -5.86
C HIS A 20 -1.89 -16.54 -5.03
N ALA A 21 -1.17 -15.53 -5.51
CA ALA A 21 0.00 -15.00 -4.81
C ALA A 21 -0.36 -14.33 -3.48
N LEU A 22 -1.50 -13.64 -3.39
CA LEU A 22 -2.01 -13.07 -2.15
C LEU A 22 -2.42 -14.15 -1.14
N ALA A 23 -2.97 -15.26 -1.61
CA ALA A 23 -3.40 -16.36 -0.75
C ALA A 23 -2.25 -17.26 -0.29
N HIS A 24 -1.23 -17.47 -1.13
CA HIS A 24 -0.24 -18.53 -0.93
C HIS A 24 1.23 -18.05 -0.99
N GLY A 25 1.47 -16.78 -1.31
CA GLY A 25 2.80 -16.26 -1.63
C GLY A 25 3.21 -16.54 -3.07
N LEU A 26 4.37 -16.02 -3.47
CA LEU A 26 4.90 -16.27 -4.81
C LEU A 26 5.47 -17.69 -4.92
N PRO A 27 5.07 -18.47 -5.94
CA PRO A 27 5.58 -19.81 -6.13
C PRO A 27 6.93 -19.83 -6.87
N ASP A 28 7.75 -20.83 -6.53
CA ASP A 28 9.01 -21.07 -7.23
C ASP A 28 8.82 -21.64 -8.64
N ARG A 29 7.70 -22.31 -8.91
CA ARG A 29 7.38 -22.91 -10.21
C ARG A 29 6.08 -22.35 -10.78
N LEU A 30 5.84 -22.59 -12.07
CA LEU A 30 4.70 -22.01 -12.79
C LEU A 30 3.41 -22.83 -12.66
N GLU A 31 3.52 -24.10 -12.29
CA GLU A 31 2.42 -25.05 -12.20
C GLU A 31 1.31 -24.58 -11.23
N PRO A 32 1.61 -24.01 -10.03
CA PRO A 32 0.58 -23.45 -9.17
C PRO A 32 -0.19 -22.29 -9.82
N LEU A 33 0.51 -21.39 -10.52
CA LEU A 33 -0.13 -20.26 -11.22
C LEU A 33 -0.94 -20.73 -12.43
N ALA A 34 -0.48 -21.76 -13.14
CA ALA A 34 -1.19 -22.34 -14.27
C ALA A 34 -2.50 -22.98 -13.79
N ALA A 35 -2.46 -23.75 -12.70
CA ALA A 35 -3.65 -24.33 -12.09
C ALA A 35 -4.63 -23.25 -11.61
N ALA A 36 -4.14 -22.22 -10.91
CA ALA A 36 -4.98 -21.13 -10.39
C ALA A 36 -5.66 -20.31 -11.49
N SER A 37 -4.97 -20.08 -12.61
CA SER A 37 -5.51 -19.34 -13.76
C SER A 37 -6.31 -20.19 -14.74
N GLY A 38 -6.39 -21.50 -14.53
CA GLY A 38 -7.06 -22.43 -15.45
C GLY A 38 -6.35 -22.57 -16.80
N THR A 39 -5.03 -22.38 -16.85
CA THR A 39 -4.22 -22.47 -18.07
C THR A 39 -3.10 -23.51 -17.97
N SER A 40 -2.32 -23.68 -19.04
CA SER A 40 -1.05 -24.43 -18.99
C SER A 40 0.14 -23.51 -18.77
N THR A 41 1.27 -24.04 -18.30
CA THR A 41 2.54 -23.30 -18.20
C THR A 41 2.99 -22.73 -19.54
N ARG A 42 2.74 -23.46 -20.64
CA ARG A 42 2.97 -22.98 -22.01
C ARG A 42 2.15 -21.73 -22.34
N MET A 43 0.88 -21.68 -21.93
CA MET A 43 0.02 -20.50 -22.12
C MET A 43 0.49 -19.31 -21.28
N LEU A 44 0.96 -19.54 -20.06
CA LEU A 44 1.57 -18.47 -19.26
C LEU A 44 2.79 -17.86 -19.97
N ILE A 45 3.73 -18.72 -20.40
CA ILE A 45 4.92 -18.27 -21.15
C ILE A 45 4.54 -17.56 -22.45
N TYR A 46 3.50 -18.02 -23.16
CA TYR A 46 2.99 -17.35 -24.35
C TYR A 46 2.52 -15.91 -24.08
N HIS A 47 1.83 -15.66 -22.96
CA HIS A 47 1.28 -14.34 -22.63
C HIS A 47 2.30 -13.39 -21.97
N PHE A 48 3.19 -13.93 -21.12
CA PHE A 48 4.06 -13.15 -20.23
C PHE A 48 5.56 -13.30 -20.54
N GLY A 49 5.93 -14.15 -21.50
CA GLY A 49 7.30 -14.31 -21.97
C GLY A 49 8.12 -15.27 -21.11
N THR A 50 8.49 -14.88 -19.90
CA THR A 50 9.29 -15.72 -18.99
C THR A 50 8.60 -15.88 -17.63
N ARG A 51 9.05 -16.86 -16.84
CA ARG A 51 8.62 -17.00 -15.45
C ARG A 51 8.84 -15.70 -14.68
N ASP A 52 10.05 -15.17 -14.71
CA ASP A 52 10.40 -13.96 -13.96
C ASP A 52 9.62 -12.74 -14.42
N ALA A 53 9.32 -12.64 -15.72
CA ALA A 53 8.43 -11.60 -16.24
C ALA A 53 7.01 -11.73 -15.70
N LEU A 54 6.41 -12.93 -15.66
CA LEU A 54 5.11 -13.17 -15.03
C LEU A 54 5.13 -12.82 -13.54
N LEU A 55 6.16 -13.24 -12.79
CA LEU A 55 6.25 -12.95 -11.36
C LEU A 55 6.38 -11.44 -11.10
N ARG A 56 7.18 -10.73 -11.91
CA ARG A 56 7.29 -9.26 -11.84
C ARG A 56 5.97 -8.58 -12.13
N GLU A 57 5.24 -9.02 -13.15
CA GLU A 57 3.92 -8.47 -13.46
C GLU A 57 2.89 -8.76 -12.38
N THR A 58 2.93 -9.96 -11.79
CA THR A 58 2.07 -10.37 -10.67
C THR A 58 2.34 -9.48 -9.46
N LEU A 59 3.61 -9.29 -9.09
CA LEU A 59 4.02 -8.36 -8.04
C LEU A 59 3.55 -6.93 -8.32
N GLY A 60 3.76 -6.43 -9.54
CA GLY A 60 3.35 -5.08 -9.92
C GLY A 60 1.84 -4.87 -9.85
N ARG A 61 1.05 -5.85 -10.27
CA ARG A 61 -0.42 -5.80 -10.17
C ARG A 61 -0.90 -5.93 -8.72
N ALA A 62 -0.33 -6.86 -7.95
CA ALA A 62 -0.64 -7.00 -6.52
C ALA A 62 -0.34 -5.70 -5.74
N ARG A 63 0.79 -5.06 -6.06
CA ARG A 63 1.17 -3.79 -5.45
C ARG A 63 0.22 -2.67 -5.83
N ARG A 64 -0.17 -2.54 -7.11
CA ARG A 64 -1.21 -1.57 -7.52
C ARG A 64 -2.50 -1.78 -6.74
N ARG A 65 -3.01 -3.01 -6.66
CA ARG A 65 -4.21 -3.32 -5.87
C ARG A 65 -4.05 -2.93 -4.39
N GLN A 66 -2.90 -3.21 -3.78
CA GLN A 66 -2.63 -2.81 -2.40
C GLN A 66 -2.64 -1.29 -2.24
N ARG A 67 -1.99 -0.56 -3.15
CA ARG A 67 -1.93 0.90 -3.12
C ARG A 67 -3.30 1.53 -3.26
N ASP A 68 -4.09 1.05 -4.22
CA ASP A 68 -5.43 1.55 -4.47
C ASP A 68 -6.29 1.30 -3.22
N PHE A 69 -6.26 0.07 -2.69
CA PHE A 69 -6.98 -0.31 -1.48
C PHE A 69 -6.57 0.52 -0.24
N PHE A 70 -5.27 0.63 0.05
CA PHE A 70 -4.80 1.37 1.22
C PHE A 70 -4.96 2.87 1.03
N GLY A 71 -4.76 3.38 -0.18
CA GLY A 71 -4.97 4.77 -0.55
C GLY A 71 -6.42 5.21 -0.36
N GLU A 72 -7.38 4.39 -0.78
CA GLU A 72 -8.80 4.63 -0.52
C GLU A 72 -9.13 4.63 0.99
N LEU A 73 -8.55 3.71 1.76
CA LEU A 73 -8.79 3.62 3.20
C LEU A 73 -8.35 4.88 3.96
N VAL A 74 -7.20 5.43 3.60
CA VAL A 74 -6.63 6.64 4.23
C VAL A 74 -7.07 7.94 3.56
N SER A 75 -7.84 7.88 2.48
CA SER A 75 -8.36 9.10 1.85
C SER A 75 -9.34 9.80 2.80
N PRO A 76 -9.31 11.14 2.89
CA PRO A 76 -10.22 11.88 3.75
C PRO A 76 -11.67 11.65 3.32
N ARG A 77 -12.56 11.54 4.31
CA ARG A 77 -14.00 11.40 4.09
C ARG A 77 -14.73 12.63 4.63
N PRO A 78 -15.76 13.12 3.93
CA PRO A 78 -16.46 14.34 4.33
C PRO A 78 -17.28 14.18 5.63
N ASP A 79 -17.61 12.94 6.01
CA ASP A 79 -18.51 12.59 7.11
C ASP A 79 -17.79 12.20 8.42
N GLU A 80 -16.46 12.25 8.48
CA GLU A 80 -15.71 11.94 9.70
C GLU A 80 -14.42 12.78 9.86
N PRO A 81 -13.99 13.04 11.11
CA PRO A 81 -12.68 13.63 11.37
C PRO A 81 -11.56 12.74 10.82
N TYR A 82 -10.52 13.35 10.26
CA TYR A 82 -9.44 12.60 9.61
C TYR A 82 -8.69 11.62 10.54
N LEU A 83 -8.57 11.93 11.84
CA LEU A 83 -7.98 10.98 12.79
C LEU A 83 -8.85 9.72 12.97
N SER A 84 -10.17 9.83 12.81
CA SER A 84 -11.08 8.67 12.78
C SER A 84 -10.90 7.85 11.50
N THR A 85 -10.68 8.52 10.36
CA THR A 85 -10.29 7.87 9.10
C THR A 85 -9.03 7.03 9.27
N LEU A 86 -7.98 7.60 9.88
CA LEU A 86 -6.72 6.88 10.14
C LEU A 86 -6.94 5.66 11.06
N ARG A 87 -7.71 5.81 12.15
CA ARG A 87 -8.08 4.69 13.04
C ARG A 87 -8.79 3.56 12.30
N ARG A 88 -9.78 3.90 11.49
CA ARG A 88 -10.53 2.91 10.70
C ARG A 88 -9.63 2.26 9.65
N ALA A 89 -8.82 3.04 8.95
CA ALA A 89 -7.88 2.55 7.96
C ALA A 89 -6.91 1.53 8.58
N TRP A 90 -6.30 1.86 9.72
CA TRP A 90 -5.42 0.95 10.45
C TRP A 90 -6.06 -0.41 10.70
N ARG A 91 -7.25 -0.43 11.31
CA ARG A 91 -7.98 -1.68 11.62
C ARG A 91 -8.25 -2.53 10.38
N VAL A 92 -8.55 -1.90 9.24
CA VAL A 92 -8.81 -2.63 7.99
C VAL A 92 -7.50 -3.14 7.36
N MET A 93 -6.44 -2.32 7.38
CA MET A 93 -5.12 -2.68 6.85
C MET A 93 -4.46 -3.82 7.63
N THR A 94 -4.58 -3.84 8.96
CA THR A 94 -4.02 -4.91 9.81
C THR A 94 -4.99 -6.06 10.04
N GLY A 95 -6.26 -5.90 9.65
CA GLY A 95 -7.28 -6.92 9.72
C GLY A 95 -7.25 -7.94 8.57
N PRO A 96 -8.27 -8.81 8.49
CA PRO A 96 -8.34 -9.89 7.49
C PRO A 96 -8.25 -9.42 6.04
N ALA A 97 -8.72 -8.20 5.72
CA ALA A 97 -8.72 -7.68 4.37
C ALA A 97 -7.32 -7.24 3.89
N GLY A 98 -6.51 -6.66 4.78
CA GLY A 98 -5.15 -6.23 4.45
C GLY A 98 -4.08 -7.32 4.64
N ARG A 99 -4.34 -8.31 5.50
CA ARG A 99 -3.40 -9.40 5.83
C ARG A 99 -2.79 -10.14 4.63
N PRO A 100 -3.51 -10.46 3.53
CA PRO A 100 -2.92 -11.10 2.36
C PRO A 100 -1.81 -10.25 1.73
N TYR A 101 -2.01 -8.93 1.65
CA TYR A 101 -1.00 -8.00 1.12
C TYR A 101 0.20 -7.89 2.04
N LEU A 102 -0.03 -7.72 3.35
CA LEU A 102 1.05 -7.66 4.35
C LEU A 102 1.90 -8.94 4.27
N THR A 103 1.26 -10.10 4.41
CA THR A 103 1.94 -11.40 4.37
C THR A 103 2.74 -11.63 3.09
N MET A 104 2.18 -11.29 1.92
CA MET A 104 2.86 -11.49 0.64
C MET A 104 4.12 -10.61 0.52
N PHE A 105 4.04 -9.33 0.87
CA PHE A 105 5.16 -8.40 0.74
C PHE A 105 6.17 -8.51 1.90
N GLY A 106 5.73 -8.77 3.13
CA GLY A 106 6.61 -8.99 4.28
C GLY A 106 7.45 -10.28 4.16
N ARG A 107 6.97 -11.28 3.41
CA ARG A 107 7.72 -12.52 3.11
C ARG A 107 8.60 -12.44 1.86
N LEU A 108 8.51 -11.36 1.08
CA LEU A 108 9.35 -11.20 -0.10
C LEU A 108 10.79 -11.00 0.36
N ARG A 109 11.63 -12.01 0.15
CA ARG A 109 13.05 -11.94 0.53
C ARG A 109 13.74 -10.79 -0.24
N GLU A 110 14.69 -10.13 0.42
CA GLU A 110 15.45 -9.01 -0.19
C GLU A 110 16.13 -9.37 -1.51
N ASP A 111 16.62 -10.60 -1.65
CA ASP A 111 17.28 -11.09 -2.86
C ASP A 111 16.28 -11.28 -4.02
N ALA A 112 15.13 -11.90 -3.75
CA ALA A 112 14.04 -12.04 -4.71
C ALA A 112 13.46 -10.68 -5.11
N GLU A 113 13.34 -9.76 -4.15
CA GLU A 113 12.90 -8.38 -4.39
C GLU A 113 13.87 -7.64 -5.32
N GLN A 114 15.17 -7.66 -5.03
CA GLN A 114 16.18 -6.99 -5.85
C GLN A 114 16.26 -7.58 -7.27
N GLN A 115 16.14 -8.91 -7.41
CA GLN A 115 16.18 -9.57 -8.71
C GLN A 115 14.94 -9.26 -9.55
N LEU A 116 13.76 -9.33 -8.95
CA LEU A 116 12.49 -9.19 -9.68
C LEU A 116 12.08 -7.72 -9.87
N TRP A 117 12.38 -6.86 -8.90
CA TRP A 117 11.94 -5.47 -8.85
C TRP A 117 12.98 -4.53 -8.21
N PRO A 118 14.07 -4.19 -8.93
CA PRO A 118 15.02 -3.18 -8.49
C PRO A 118 14.32 -1.87 -8.13
N GLY A 119 14.55 -1.36 -6.91
CA GLY A 119 13.96 -0.10 -6.44
C GLY A 119 12.59 -0.20 -5.79
N PHE A 120 12.03 -1.41 -5.65
CA PHE A 120 10.73 -1.64 -4.99
C PHE A 120 10.61 -0.93 -3.65
N ARG A 121 11.62 -1.02 -2.76
CA ARG A 121 11.58 -0.33 -1.45
C ARG A 121 11.28 1.17 -1.57
N ARG A 122 11.90 1.86 -2.54
CA ARG A 122 11.74 3.30 -2.71
C ARG A 122 10.31 3.63 -3.16
N GLU A 123 9.83 2.92 -4.17
CA GLU A 123 8.45 3.04 -4.66
C GLU A 123 7.48 2.74 -3.51
N ALA A 124 7.65 1.57 -2.89
CA ALA A 124 6.82 1.10 -1.79
C ALA A 124 6.78 2.06 -0.59
N THR A 125 7.82 2.88 -0.42
CA THR A 125 7.99 3.90 0.63
C THR A 125 7.19 5.19 0.38
N THR A 126 6.73 5.49 -0.82
CA THR A 126 6.04 6.78 -1.08
C THR A 126 4.69 6.67 -1.79
N ASP A 127 4.39 5.47 -2.27
CA ASP A 127 3.21 5.08 -3.04
C ASP A 127 1.82 5.52 -2.57
N TRP A 128 1.65 5.80 -1.28
CA TRP A 128 0.38 6.23 -0.68
C TRP A 128 0.58 7.44 0.24
N LEU A 129 1.70 8.14 0.08
CA LEU A 129 1.97 9.41 0.74
C LEU A 129 0.97 10.48 0.28
N ARG A 130 0.61 10.51 -1.01
CA ARG A 130 -0.31 11.50 -1.57
C ARG A 130 -1.70 11.51 -0.90
N PRO A 131 -2.41 10.36 -0.78
CA PRO A 131 -3.62 10.29 0.03
C PRO A 131 -3.46 10.78 1.47
N LEU A 132 -2.33 10.47 2.11
CA LEU A 132 -2.04 10.94 3.47
C LEU A 132 -1.80 12.45 3.53
N GLU A 133 -1.10 13.04 2.56
CA GLU A 133 -0.94 14.49 2.43
C GLU A 133 -2.29 15.18 2.28
N ASP A 134 -3.18 14.64 1.46
CA ASP A 134 -4.51 15.20 1.21
C ASP A 134 -5.36 15.16 2.49
N GLY A 135 -5.34 14.03 3.19
CA GLY A 135 -6.05 13.91 4.45
C GLY A 135 -5.45 14.77 5.57
N MET A 136 -4.13 14.83 5.69
CA MET A 136 -3.46 15.73 6.65
C MET A 136 -3.70 17.21 6.35
N ARG A 137 -3.85 17.58 5.07
CA ARG A 137 -4.23 18.93 4.65
C ARG A 137 -5.62 19.31 5.14
N SER A 138 -6.55 18.36 5.23
CA SER A 138 -7.91 18.62 5.76
C SER A 138 -7.91 19.10 7.21
N ILE A 139 -6.84 18.82 7.96
CA ILE A 139 -6.64 19.29 9.34
C ILE A 139 -5.48 20.30 9.46
N GLY A 140 -5.08 20.91 8.34
CA GLY A 140 -4.13 22.02 8.28
C GLY A 140 -2.65 21.65 8.46
N ARG A 141 -2.29 20.35 8.44
CA ARG A 141 -0.93 19.87 8.77
C ARG A 141 -0.34 18.91 7.73
N PRO A 142 -0.32 19.24 6.42
CA PRO A 142 0.11 18.33 5.36
C PRO A 142 1.55 17.79 5.54
N GLU A 143 2.43 18.55 6.21
CA GLU A 143 3.82 18.17 6.47
C GLU A 143 3.97 16.97 7.43
N LEU A 144 2.92 16.62 8.19
CA LEU A 144 2.93 15.44 9.06
C LEU A 144 2.62 14.13 8.32
N ALA A 145 2.28 14.17 7.02
CA ALA A 145 1.96 12.97 6.25
C ALA A 145 3.11 11.95 6.24
N THR A 146 4.36 12.42 6.14
CA THR A 146 5.55 11.57 6.23
C THR A 146 5.67 10.88 7.59
N LEU A 147 5.34 11.60 8.68
CA LEU A 147 5.35 11.03 10.03
C LEU A 147 4.29 9.95 10.18
N VAL A 148 3.04 10.22 9.76
CA VAL A 148 1.94 9.23 9.79
C VAL A 148 2.33 7.99 9.00
N LEU A 149 2.86 8.18 7.79
CA LEU A 149 3.28 7.09 6.93
C LEU A 149 4.40 6.24 7.57
N ALA A 150 5.39 6.90 8.19
CA ALA A 150 6.49 6.21 8.86
C ALA A 150 6.01 5.37 10.05
N VAL A 151 5.12 5.93 10.89
CA VAL A 151 4.55 5.21 12.04
C VAL A 151 3.74 4.00 11.58
N VAL A 152 2.83 4.17 10.62
CA VAL A 152 2.00 3.06 10.13
C VAL A 152 2.86 1.92 9.58
N ARG A 153 3.91 2.24 8.80
CA ARG A 153 4.83 1.20 8.31
C ARG A 153 5.61 0.52 9.42
N GLY A 154 6.14 1.29 10.37
CA GLY A 154 6.88 0.73 11.49
C GLY A 154 6.03 -0.24 12.32
N LEU A 155 4.77 0.11 12.57
CA LEU A 155 3.85 -0.75 13.30
C LEU A 155 3.40 -1.97 12.50
N ILE A 156 3.25 -1.87 11.17
CA ILE A 156 3.02 -3.04 10.31
C ILE A 156 4.22 -3.99 10.39
N MET A 157 5.45 -3.49 10.30
CA MET A 157 6.65 -4.31 10.41
C MET A 157 6.77 -4.96 11.79
N ASP A 158 6.45 -4.25 12.87
CA ASP A 158 6.42 -4.80 14.23
C ASP A 158 5.37 -5.92 14.35
N LEU A 159 4.18 -5.70 13.78
CA LEU A 159 3.11 -6.70 13.75
C LEU A 159 3.51 -7.95 12.97
N GLU A 160 4.16 -7.79 11.82
CA GLU A 160 4.64 -8.92 11.01
C GLU A 160 5.76 -9.70 11.71
N ALA A 161 6.63 -9.01 12.44
CA ALA A 161 7.74 -9.62 13.15
C ALA A 161 7.32 -10.33 14.44
N THR A 162 6.32 -9.79 15.16
CA THR A 162 5.97 -10.25 16.52
C THR A 162 4.61 -10.94 16.61
N GLY A 163 3.69 -10.65 15.70
CA GLY A 163 2.30 -11.10 15.77
C GLY A 163 1.46 -10.42 16.88
N ASP A 164 2.01 -9.44 17.60
CA ASP A 164 1.33 -8.78 18.72
C ASP A 164 0.42 -7.64 18.24
N ALA A 165 -0.78 -8.02 17.78
CA ALA A 165 -1.80 -7.07 17.31
C ALA A 165 -2.25 -6.10 18.41
N THR A 166 -2.39 -6.57 19.65
CA THR A 166 -2.82 -5.74 20.78
C THR A 166 -1.83 -4.61 21.04
N ARG A 167 -0.53 -4.91 21.04
CA ARG A 167 0.52 -3.91 21.24
C ARG A 167 0.61 -2.93 20.08
N ALA A 168 0.49 -3.41 18.83
CA ALA A 168 0.51 -2.55 17.66
C ALA A 168 -0.72 -1.62 17.60
N ASP A 169 -1.90 -2.14 17.93
CA ASP A 169 -3.14 -1.36 18.01
C ASP A 169 -3.04 -0.26 19.08
N GLN A 170 -2.56 -0.60 20.27
CA GLN A 170 -2.34 0.38 21.34
C GLN A 170 -1.36 1.47 20.92
N ALA A 171 -0.23 1.10 20.31
CA ALA A 171 0.76 2.06 19.84
C ALA A 171 0.18 3.00 18.76
N PHE A 172 -0.69 2.49 17.90
CA PHE A 172 -1.37 3.34 16.91
C PHE A 172 -2.37 4.30 17.55
N ASP A 173 -3.14 3.84 18.55
CA ASP A 173 -4.07 4.71 19.27
C ASP A 173 -3.34 5.81 20.07
N ASP A 174 -2.21 5.48 20.72
CA ASP A 174 -1.36 6.45 21.42
C ASP A 174 -0.77 7.48 20.43
N PHE A 175 -0.36 7.03 19.25
CA PHE A 175 0.10 7.91 18.18
C PHE A 175 -1.00 8.88 17.73
N LEU A 176 -2.23 8.41 17.53
CA LEU A 176 -3.36 9.28 17.17
C LEU A 176 -3.67 10.30 18.26
N ALA A 177 -3.56 9.92 19.54
CA ALA A 177 -3.72 10.84 20.66
C ALA A 177 -2.65 11.94 20.67
N ALA A 178 -1.38 11.57 20.43
CA ALA A 178 -0.29 12.54 20.29
C ALA A 178 -0.50 13.47 19.08
N LEU A 179 -0.95 12.92 17.94
CA LEU A 179 -1.22 13.69 16.73
C LEU A 179 -2.34 14.72 16.93
N ALA A 180 -3.37 14.39 17.72
CA ALA A 180 -4.43 15.32 18.11
C ALA A 180 -3.88 16.52 18.90
N LEU A 181 -2.91 16.31 19.80
CA LEU A 181 -2.28 17.39 20.56
C LEU A 181 -1.42 18.31 19.67
N VAL A 182 -0.72 17.74 18.69
CA VAL A 182 0.13 18.51 17.78
C VAL A 182 -0.70 19.31 16.77
N THR A 183 -1.83 18.76 16.31
CA THR A 183 -2.73 19.42 15.36
C THR A 183 -3.54 20.55 16.00
N THR A 184 -3.91 20.43 17.28
CA THR A 184 -4.64 21.49 18.03
C THR A 184 -3.77 22.69 18.43
N ARG A 185 -2.46 22.52 18.61
CA ARG A 185 -1.53 23.60 19.00
C ARG A 185 -1.03 24.46 17.83
N GLY A 186 -1.42 24.15 16.60
CA GLY A 186 -0.97 24.85 15.39
C GLY A 186 -1.87 26.00 14.96
N THR A 187 -1.88 27.14 15.69
CA THR A 187 -2.23 28.45 15.11
C THR A 187 -1.52 29.55 15.92
N PRO A 188 -0.68 30.37 15.27
CA PRO A 188 -1.18 31.67 14.84
C PRO A 188 -0.97 31.86 13.33
N VAL A 189 -2.05 32.19 12.63
CA VAL A 189 -1.96 32.88 11.34
C VAL A 189 -1.40 34.27 11.67
N VAL A 190 -0.16 34.52 11.26
CA VAL A 190 0.39 35.88 11.26
C VAL A 190 -0.37 36.64 10.17
N PRO A 191 -1.14 37.70 10.49
CA PRO A 191 -1.76 38.51 9.45
C PRO A 191 -0.64 39.18 8.64
N ALA A 192 -0.76 39.16 7.32
CA ALA A 192 0.13 39.92 6.45
C ALA A 192 0.06 41.39 6.84
N GLU A 193 1.14 41.93 7.41
CA GLU A 193 1.28 43.36 7.63
C GLU A 193 1.18 44.05 6.26
N SER A 194 0.13 44.85 6.12
CA SER A 194 -0.10 45.77 5.02
C SER A 194 1.04 46.79 4.99
N ALA A 195 1.98 46.61 4.09
CA ALA A 195 2.92 47.67 3.70
C ALA A 195 2.16 48.71 2.86
N ALA A 196 1.47 49.62 3.53
CA ALA A 196 0.96 50.86 2.95
C ALA A 196 0.82 51.90 4.07
N ASP A 197 1.94 52.51 4.46
CA ASP A 197 2.05 53.95 4.70
C ASP A 197 3.49 54.28 5.11
N VAL A 198 4.26 54.82 4.17
CA VAL A 198 5.36 55.75 4.47
C VAL A 198 5.24 56.89 3.46
N CYS A 199 5.16 58.10 4.02
CA CYS A 199 5.01 59.44 3.42
C CYS A 199 5.71 59.68 2.08
#